data_AF-A0A1P8DR64-F1
#
_entry.id   AF-A0A1P8DR64-F1
#
_cell.length_a   1.000
_cell.length_b   1.000
_cell.length_c   1.000
_cell.angle_alpha   90.00
_cell.angle_beta   90.00
_cell.angle_gamma   90.00
#
_symmetry.space_group_name_H-M   'P 1'
#
loop_
_entity.id
_entity.type
_entity.pdbx_description
1 polymer ?
#
loop_
_entity_poly.entity_id
_entity_poly.type
_entity_poly.pdbx_seq_one_letter_code
_entity_poly.pdbx_strand_id
1 'polypeptide(L)' 'MAAKFIEFDSQKEAINHRAKAGGWIFSAFSGKAIWFNTTFTPHKILYHRAVRGLSGEVI' A
#
# COMPACT_ATOMS: atom_id res chain seq x y z
N MET A 1 9.10 -13.71 -9.94
CA MET A 1 7.87 -13.72 -9.11
C MET A 1 7.62 -12.26 -8.70
N ALA A 2 6.54 -11.63 -9.18
CA ALA A 2 6.29 -10.22 -8.88
C ALA A 2 5.93 -10.04 -7.39
N ALA A 3 6.38 -8.94 -6.77
CA ALA A 3 6.06 -8.62 -5.39
C ALA A 3 4.54 -8.45 -5.21
N LYS A 4 3.99 -8.97 -4.10
CA LYS A 4 2.56 -8.86 -3.76
C LYS A 4 2.24 -7.52 -3.07
N PHE A 5 3.16 -7.05 -2.25
CA PHE A 5 3.12 -5.74 -1.60
C PHE A 5 4.55 -5.24 -1.31
N ILE A 6 4.72 -3.94 -1.15
CA ILE A 6 6.00 -3.28 -0.87
C ILE A 6 5.76 -2.16 0.15
N GLU A 7 6.59 -2.06 1.17
CA GLU A 7 6.55 -0.99 2.18
C GLU A 7 7.49 0.15 1.76
N PHE A 8 7.05 1.37 2.03
CA PHE A 8 7.76 2.62 1.74
C PHE A 8 7.73 3.51 2.98
N ASP A 9 8.82 4.24 3.20
CA ASP A 9 8.91 5.21 4.30
C ASP A 9 8.18 6.52 3.98
N SER A 10 7.78 6.72 2.72
CA SER A 10 7.00 7.88 2.29
C SER A 10 5.90 7.52 1.29
N GLN A 11 4.75 8.17 1.44
CA GLN A 11 3.66 8.14 0.47
C GLN A 11 4.11 8.50 -0.96
N LYS A 12 5.08 9.43 -1.09
CA LYS A 12 5.59 9.86 -2.40
C LYS A 12 6.25 8.71 -3.16
N GLU A 13 7.01 7.86 -2.47
CA GLU A 13 7.69 6.72 -3.09
C GLU A 13 6.69 5.65 -3.54
N ALA A 14 5.67 5.39 -2.72
CA ALA A 14 4.58 4.49 -3.06
C ALA A 14 3.79 4.98 -4.29
N ILE A 15 3.53 6.28 -4.38
CA ILE A 15 2.87 6.91 -5.54
C ILE A 15 3.73 6.76 -6.81
N ASN A 16 5.03 7.04 -6.73
CA ASN A 16 5.95 6.85 -7.85
C ASN A 16 6.00 5.40 -8.32
N HIS A 17 5.94 4.43 -7.40
CA HIS A 17 5.87 3.02 -7.74
C HIS A 17 4.52 2.66 -8.40
N ARG A 18 3.39 3.10 -7.84
CA ARG A 18 2.05 2.89 -8.40
C ARG A 18 1.91 3.44 -9.81
N ALA A 19 2.52 4.59 -10.11
CA ALA A 19 2.49 5.17 -11.46
C ALA A 19 3.05 4.23 -12.54
N LYS A 20 3.94 3.29 -12.16
CA LYS A 20 4.54 2.30 -13.06
C LYS A 20 3.88 0.92 -12.97
N ALA A 21 3.46 0.53 -11.76
CA ALA A 21 3.01 -0.84 -11.47
C ALA A 21 1.48 -0.99 -11.31
N GLY A 22 0.72 0.11 -11.32
CA GLY A 22 -0.70 0.12 -11.00
C GLY A 22 -0.96 -0.23 -9.53
N GLY A 23 -2.15 -0.76 -9.20
CA GLY A 23 -2.48 -1.24 -7.86
C GLY A 23 -2.95 -0.15 -6.89
N TRP A 24 -2.84 -0.46 -5.61
CA TRP A 24 -3.39 0.31 -4.49
C TRP A 24 -2.30 0.73 -3.52
N ILE A 25 -2.50 1.83 -2.82
CA ILE A 25 -1.61 2.28 -1.76
C ILE A 25 -2.41 2.39 -0.46
N PHE A 26 -1.93 1.78 0.61
CA PHE A 26 -2.33 2.12 1.96
C PHE A 26 -1.43 3.23 2.48
N SER A 27 -1.97 4.41 2.75
CA SER A 27 -1.27 5.55 3.34
C SER A 27 -1.54 5.59 4.83
N ALA A 28 -0.53 5.26 5.65
CA ALA A 28 -0.66 5.32 7.10
C ALA A 28 -0.48 6.77 7.58
N PHE A 29 -1.28 7.21 8.56
CA PHE A 29 -1.15 8.55 9.14
C PHE A 29 0.20 8.78 9.84
N SER A 30 0.92 7.71 10.15
CA SER A 30 2.32 7.77 10.63
C SER A 30 3.34 8.28 9.58
N GLY A 31 2.95 8.42 8.32
CA GLY A 31 3.81 8.83 7.20
C GLY A 31 4.32 7.67 6.33
N LYS A 32 4.22 6.43 6.81
CA LYS A 32 4.53 5.22 6.05
C LYS A 32 3.47 4.95 4.97
N ALA A 33 3.88 4.30 3.89
CA ALA A 33 2.95 3.85 2.86
C ALA A 33 3.25 2.43 2.41
N ILE A 34 2.22 1.68 2.04
CA ILE A 34 2.35 0.30 1.58
C ILE A 34 1.65 0.16 0.25
N TRP A 35 2.39 -0.20 -0.78
CA TRP A 35 1.83 -0.53 -2.08
C TRP A 35 1.36 -1.98 -2.13
N PHE A 36 0.21 -2.22 -2.76
CA PHE A 36 -0.35 -3.54 -3.03
C PHE A 36 -0.62 -3.69 -4.52
N ASN A 37 -0.30 -4.87 -5.06
CA ASN A 37 -0.54 -5.14 -6.47
C ASN A 37 -2.04 -5.20 -6.81
N THR A 38 -2.36 -5.27 -8.11
CA THR A 38 -3.75 -5.27 -8.63
C THR A 38 -4.59 -6.49 -8.25
N THR A 39 -3.99 -7.54 -7.68
CA THR A 39 -4.75 -8.72 -7.21
C THR A 39 -5.44 -8.49 -5.86
N PHE A 40 -5.07 -7.42 -5.15
CA PHE A 40 -5.72 -6.99 -3.92
C PHE A 40 -6.91 -6.07 -4.20
N THR A 41 -7.88 -6.09 -3.29
CA THR A 41 -8.99 -5.14 -3.25
C THR A 41 -8.86 -4.27 -1.99
N PRO A 42 -9.42 -3.05 -1.97
CA PRO A 42 -9.35 -2.17 -0.82
C PRO A 42 -9.80 -2.84 0.49
N HIS A 43 -10.91 -3.59 0.43
CA HIS A 43 -11.38 -4.37 1.58
C HIS A 43 -10.33 -5.37 2.07
N LYS A 44 -9.72 -6.17 1.18
CA LYS A 44 -8.67 -7.13 1.57
C LYS A 44 -7.42 -6.43 2.13
N ILE A 45 -7.10 -5.23 1.64
CA ILE A 45 -5.95 -4.45 2.12
C ILE A 45 -6.18 -4.02 3.57
N LEU A 46 -7.37 -3.53 3.92
CA LEU A 46 -7.68 -3.09 5.29
C LEU A 46 -7.56 -4.19 6.36
N TYR A 47 -7.73 -5.45 5.97
CA TYR A 47 -7.54 -6.61 6.85
C TYR A 47 -6.18 -7.31 6.65
N HIS A 48 -5.28 -6.75 5.83
CA HIS A 48 -3.99 -7.36 5.56
C HIS A 48 -3.04 -7.18 6.76
N ARG A 49 -2.24 -8.21 7.05
CA ARG A 49 -1.29 -8.17 8.18
C ARG A 49 -0.30 -7.01 8.12
N ALA A 50 0.04 -6.52 6.93
CA ALA A 50 0.99 -5.41 6.75
C ALA A 50 0.44 -4.06 7.22
N VAL A 51 -0.90 -3.90 7.29
CA VAL A 51 -1.52 -2.67 7.80
C VAL A 51 -2.03 -2.85 9.24
N ARG A 52 -1.80 -4.01 9.86
CA ARG A 52 -2.32 -4.31 11.20
C ARG A 52 -1.69 -3.38 12.23
N GLY A 53 -2.53 -2.66 12.97
CA GLY A 53 -2.08 -1.69 13.97
C GLY A 53 -1.72 -0.32 13.38
N LEU A 54 -1.92 -0.13 12.07
CA LEU A 54 -1.77 1.17 11.42
C LEU A 54 -3.16 1.77 11.16
N SER A 55 -3.30 3.05 11.46
CA SER A 55 -4.44 3.85 11.02
C SER A 55 -4.07 4.59 9.74
N GLY A 56 -4.97 4.59 8.76
CA GLY A 56 -4.70 5.17 7.45
C GLY A 56 -5.86 4.98 6.47
N GLU A 57 -5.59 5.29 5.21
CA GLU A 57 -6.54 5.21 4.12
C GLU A 57 -5.98 4.44 2.92
N VAL A 58 -6.86 3.89 2.08
CA VAL A 58 -6.48 3.24 0.82
C VAL A 58 -6.76 4.20 -0.33
N ILE A 59 -5.77 4.43 -1.17
CA ILE A 59 -5.78 5.33 -2.33
C ILE A 59 -5.32 4.65 -3.61
#